data_AF-A0A958SYZ7-F1
#
_entry.id   AF-A0A958SYZ7-F1
#
_cell.length_a   1.000
_cell.length_b   1.000
_cell.length_c   1.000
_cell.angle_alpha   90.00
_cell.angle_beta   90.00
_cell.angle_gamma   90.00
#
_symmetry.space_group_name_H-M   'P 1'
#
loop_
_entity.id
_entity.type
_entity.pdbx_description
1 polymer ?
#
loop_
_entity_poly.entity_id
_entity_poly.type
_entity_poly.pdbx_seq_one_letter_code
_entity_poly.pdbx_strand_id
1 'polypeptide(L)'
;MLKKVAATLLLALAVYWGYVSLKPSNTISTSENSSSFSTEKALEHLKIISEKPHYVGTPEHEKVKEYIAGELQKLGFEVSYQEAYSVTEDWGSFTKPENIIAKYPGTEKGKALLLLSH
;
A
#
# COMPACT_ATOMS: atom_id res chain seq x y z
N MET A 1 40.34 -21.81 12.79
CA MET A 1 39.21 -21.96 11.83
C MET A 1 37.89 -22.19 12.55
N LEU A 2 37.80 -23.11 13.51
CA LEU A 2 36.57 -23.42 14.26
C LEU A 2 35.85 -22.21 14.88
N LYS A 3 36.59 -21.30 15.53
CA LYS A 3 36.01 -20.06 16.12
C LYS A 3 35.35 -19.14 15.07
N LYS A 4 35.92 -19.08 13.86
CA LYS A 4 35.36 -18.28 12.75
C LYS A 4 34.06 -18.92 12.26
N VAL A 5 34.05 -20.24 12.09
CA VAL A 5 32.85 -20.99 11.70
C VAL A 5 31.73 -20.83 12.75
N ALA A 6 32.05 -20.97 14.03
CA ALA A 6 31.09 -20.78 15.12
C ALA A 6 30.51 -19.35 15.15
N ALA A 7 31.37 -18.34 14.99
CA ALA A 7 30.92 -16.94 14.92
C ALA A 7 29.99 -16.69 13.72
N THR A 8 30.32 -17.25 12.54
CA THR A 8 29.47 -17.14 11.35
C THR A 8 28.11 -17.81 11.55
N LEU A 9 28.06 -18.99 12.18
CA LEU A 9 26.81 -19.69 12.47
C LEU A 9 25.95 -18.92 13.48
N LEU A 10 26.56 -18.36 14.53
CA LEU A 10 25.84 -17.52 15.49
C LEU A 10 25.27 -16.26 14.84
N LEU A 11 26.01 -15.64 13.92
CA LEU A 11 25.53 -14.47 13.19
C LEU A 11 24.35 -14.85 12.27
N ALA A 12 24.45 -15.95 11.53
CA ALA A 12 23.36 -16.44 10.68
C ALA A 12 22.11 -16.76 11.50
N LEU A 13 22.28 -17.37 12.68
CA LEU A 13 21.18 -17.65 13.60
C LEU A 13 20.54 -16.37 14.14
N ALA A 14 21.34 -15.37 14.50
CA ALA A 14 20.84 -14.08 14.99
C ALA A 14 20.05 -13.33 13.90
N VAL A 15 20.55 -13.32 12.66
CA VAL A 15 19.84 -12.73 11.50
C VAL A 15 18.53 -13.48 11.24
N TYR A 16 18.56 -14.81 11.24
CA TYR A 16 17.36 -15.62 11.05
C TYR A 16 16.33 -15.39 12.16
N TRP A 17 16.78 -15.36 13.41
CA TRP A 17 15.90 -15.08 14.56
C TRP A 17 15.31 -13.68 14.45
N GLY A 18 16.11 -12.67 14.10
CA GLY A 18 15.63 -11.31 13.86
C GLY A 18 14.57 -11.26 12.77
N TYR A 19 14.81 -11.94 11.64
CA TYR A 19 13.83 -12.06 10.56
C TYR A 19 12.51 -12.70 11.02
N VAL A 20 12.57 -13.82 11.74
CA VAL A 20 11.37 -14.50 12.24
C VAL A 20 10.62 -13.65 13.27
N SER A 21 11.33 -12.97 14.18
CA SER A 21 10.71 -12.11 15.19
C SER A 21 10.11 -10.83 14.63
N LEU A 22 10.66 -10.29 13.54
CA LEU A 22 10.14 -9.09 12.87
C LEU A 22 9.06 -9.40 11.83
N LYS A 23 8.92 -10.66 11.41
CA LYS A 23 7.88 -11.05 10.47
C LYS A 23 6.50 -10.80 11.11
N PRO A 24 5.58 -10.09 10.42
CA PRO A 24 4.21 -9.93 10.89
C PRO A 24 3.56 -11.29 11.17
N SER A 25 2.77 -11.37 12.25
CA SER A 25 2.03 -12.59 12.57
C SER A 25 1.13 -12.99 11.39
N ASN A 26 1.14 -14.29 11.02
CA ASN A 26 0.35 -14.86 9.94
C ASN A 26 -1.15 -15.00 10.33
N THR A 27 -1.75 -13.98 10.95
CA THR A 27 -3.19 -13.96 11.17
C THR A 27 -3.87 -13.59 9.85
N ILE A 28 -4.02 -14.57 8.97
CA ILE A 28 -4.94 -14.43 7.85
C ILE A 28 -6.34 -14.41 8.46
N SER A 29 -6.96 -13.24 8.48
CA SER A 29 -8.35 -13.11 8.90
C SER A 29 -9.23 -13.53 7.74
N THR A 30 -9.45 -14.84 7.61
CA THR A 30 -10.50 -15.38 6.73
C THR A 30 -11.83 -15.03 7.39
N SER A 31 -12.38 -13.87 7.06
CA SER A 31 -13.69 -13.48 7.55
C SER A 31 -14.76 -14.28 6.82
N GLU A 32 -15.51 -15.11 7.55
CA GLU A 32 -16.73 -15.74 7.04
C GLU A 32 -17.84 -14.70 6.75
N ASN A 33 -17.73 -13.51 7.36
CA ASN A 33 -18.67 -12.40 7.15
C ASN A 33 -18.15 -11.46 6.04
N SER A 34 -18.98 -11.18 5.04
CA SER A 34 -18.64 -10.30 3.93
C SER A 34 -18.29 -8.87 4.34
N SER A 35 -18.73 -8.44 5.53
CA SER A 35 -18.61 -7.06 6.01
C SER A 35 -17.40 -6.82 6.92
N SER A 36 -16.68 -7.87 7.35
CA SER A 36 -15.45 -7.68 8.14
C SER A 36 -14.24 -7.54 7.23
N PHE A 37 -13.20 -6.88 7.76
CA PHE A 37 -11.92 -6.78 7.07
C PHE A 37 -11.32 -8.17 6.78
N SER A 38 -10.77 -8.35 5.58
CA SER A 38 -10.13 -9.58 5.13
C SER A 38 -8.73 -9.27 4.58
N THR A 39 -7.71 -9.83 5.22
CA THR A 39 -6.33 -9.71 4.75
C THR A 39 -6.12 -10.41 3.40
N GLU A 40 -6.89 -11.46 3.13
CA GLU A 40 -6.84 -12.20 1.86
C GLU A 40 -7.32 -11.35 0.68
N LYS A 41 -8.50 -10.71 0.80
CA LYS A 41 -9.00 -9.78 -0.23
C LYS A 41 -8.08 -8.57 -0.43
N ALA A 42 -7.55 -8.02 0.66
CA ALA A 42 -6.57 -6.93 0.57
C ALA A 42 -5.30 -7.36 -0.20
N LEU A 43 -4.84 -8.60 0.00
CA LEU A 43 -3.68 -9.15 -0.70
C LEU A 43 -3.91 -9.32 -2.20
N GLU A 44 -5.13 -9.62 -2.65
CA GLU A 44 -5.48 -9.68 -4.07
C GLU A 44 -5.26 -8.33 -4.77
N HIS A 45 -5.74 -7.24 -4.17
CA HIS A 45 -5.49 -5.90 -4.71
C HIS A 45 -4.00 -5.52 -4.67
N LEU A 46 -3.29 -5.86 -3.58
CA LEU A 46 -1.87 -5.58 -3.44
C LEU A 46 -1.02 -6.29 -4.50
N LYS A 47 -1.35 -7.52 -4.90
CA LYS A 47 -0.63 -8.24 -5.96
C LYS A 47 -0.66 -7.50 -7.29
N ILE A 48 -1.78 -6.84 -7.60
CA ILE A 48 -1.95 -6.04 -8.82
C ILE A 48 -1.15 -4.73 -8.69
N ILE A 49 -1.32 -4.01 -7.58
CA ILE A 49 -0.64 -2.71 -7.35
C ILE A 49 0.89 -2.88 -7.32
N SER A 50 1.39 -3.95 -6.69
CA SER A 50 2.82 -4.19 -6.47
C SER A 50 3.51 -5.00 -7.58
N GLU A 51 2.82 -5.33 -8.67
CA GLU A 51 3.39 -6.12 -9.76
C GLU A 51 4.67 -5.49 -10.31
N LYS A 52 4.69 -4.15 -10.42
CA LYS A 52 5.82 -3.36 -10.93
C LYS A 52 5.97 -2.05 -10.15
N PRO A 53 7.20 -1.48 -10.08
CA PRO A 53 7.40 -0.14 -9.57
C PRO A 53 6.57 0.89 -10.36
N HIS A 54 5.86 1.76 -9.65
CA HIS A 54 4.89 2.70 -10.21
C HIS A 54 5.11 4.13 -9.72
N TYR A 55 6.33 4.66 -9.84
CA TYR A 55 6.61 6.05 -9.47
C TYR A 55 6.00 7.04 -10.47
N VAL A 56 5.73 8.27 -9.99
CA VAL A 56 5.11 9.35 -10.77
C VAL A 56 5.81 9.54 -12.13
N GLY A 57 5.02 9.62 -13.20
CA GLY A 57 5.51 9.79 -14.57
C GLY A 57 5.76 8.47 -15.33
N THR A 58 5.67 7.31 -14.68
CA THR A 58 5.70 6.02 -15.38
C THR A 58 4.34 5.65 -15.96
N PRO A 59 4.30 4.84 -17.04
CA PRO A 59 3.05 4.24 -17.51
C PRO A 59 2.37 3.37 -16.45
N GLU A 60 3.14 2.78 -15.54
CA GLU A 60 2.60 1.91 -14.50
C GLU A 60 1.89 2.69 -13.39
N HIS A 61 2.35 3.90 -13.07
CA HIS A 61 1.65 4.82 -12.17
C HIS A 61 0.22 5.10 -12.67
N GLU A 62 0.05 5.33 -13.97
CA GLU A 62 -1.28 5.55 -14.55
C GLU A 62 -2.17 4.32 -14.41
N LYS A 63 -1.66 3.13 -14.75
CA LYS A 63 -2.43 1.88 -14.63
C LYS A 63 -2.87 1.60 -13.19
N VAL A 64 -1.97 1.78 -12.24
CA VAL A 64 -2.27 1.59 -10.81
C VAL A 64 -3.31 2.61 -10.33
N LYS A 65 -3.18 3.87 -10.76
CA LYS A 65 -4.15 4.94 -10.45
C LYS A 65 -5.54 4.59 -10.99
N GLU A 66 -5.64 4.20 -12.26
CA GLU A 66 -6.90 3.80 -12.90
C GLU A 66 -7.51 2.56 -12.24
N TYR A 67 -6.67 1.58 -11.88
CA TYR A 67 -7.12 0.39 -11.16
C TYR A 67 -7.75 0.73 -9.81
N ILE A 68 -7.07 1.52 -8.98
CA ILE A 68 -7.57 1.93 -7.66
C ILE A 68 -8.88 2.73 -7.80
N ALA A 69 -8.93 3.69 -8.73
CA ALA A 69 -10.13 4.46 -8.99
C ALA A 69 -11.31 3.57 -9.43
N GLY A 70 -11.06 2.60 -10.32
CA GLY A 70 -12.06 1.64 -10.78
C GLY A 70 -12.59 0.74 -9.67
N GLU A 71 -11.72 0.22 -8.80
CA GLU A 71 -12.15 -0.59 -7.65
C GLU A 71 -12.98 0.23 -6.64
N LEU A 72 -12.62 1.50 -6.39
CA LEU A 72 -13.41 2.39 -5.53
C LEU A 72 -14.77 2.71 -6.14
N GLN A 73 -14.86 2.93 -7.45
CA GLN A 73 -16.13 3.12 -8.15
C GLN A 73 -17.04 1.89 -8.06
N LYS A 74 -16.48 0.67 -8.19
CA LYS A 74 -17.25 -0.59 -8.01
C LYS A 74 -17.83 -0.73 -6.61
N LEU A 75 -17.18 -0.14 -5.61
CA LEU A 75 -17.68 -0.07 -4.23
C LEU A 75 -18.70 1.06 -4.00
N GLY A 76 -19.01 1.86 -5.02
CA GLY A 76 -20.01 2.93 -4.97
C GLY A 76 -19.46 4.28 -4.51
N PHE A 77 -18.14 4.49 -4.52
CA PHE A 77 -17.55 5.80 -4.24
C PHE A 77 -17.66 6.73 -5.44
N GLU A 78 -17.92 8.01 -5.17
CA GLU A 78 -17.70 9.10 -6.11
C GLU A 78 -16.20 9.38 -6.18
N VAL A 79 -15.58 9.10 -7.32
CA VAL A 79 -14.13 9.28 -7.52
C VAL A 79 -13.86 10.51 -8.37
N SER A 80 -12.91 11.33 -7.93
CA SER A 80 -12.39 12.49 -8.64
C SER A 80 -10.86 12.53 -8.53
N TYR A 81 -10.22 13.18 -9.49
CA TYR A 81 -8.78 13.37 -9.47
C TYR A 81 -8.45 14.81 -9.10
N GLN A 82 -7.45 14.98 -8.24
CA GLN A 82 -6.86 16.27 -7.94
C GLN A 82 -5.42 16.27 -8.41
N GLU A 83 -5.15 17.09 -9.42
CA GLU A 83 -3.80 17.27 -9.96
C GLU A 83 -3.14 18.51 -9.35
N ALA A 84 -1.83 18.43 -9.13
CA ALA A 84 -1.01 19.58 -8.76
C ALA A 84 0.38 19.49 -9.42
N TYR A 85 1.15 20.56 -9.31
CA TYR A 85 2.57 20.57 -9.65
C TYR A 85 3.38 20.72 -8.37
N SER A 86 4.40 19.89 -8.22
CA SER A 86 5.34 19.95 -7.10
C SER A 86 6.75 20.14 -7.64
N VAL A 87 7.40 21.21 -7.18
CA VAL A 87 8.81 21.50 -7.43
C VAL A 87 9.55 21.30 -6.12
N THR A 88 10.56 20.44 -6.12
CA THR A 88 11.48 20.32 -4.98
C THR A 88 12.81 20.95 -5.38
N GLU A 89 13.10 22.13 -4.82
CA GLU A 89 14.31 22.89 -5.15
C GLU A 89 15.60 22.12 -4.77
N ASP A 90 15.60 21.44 -3.62
CA ASP A 90 16.77 20.74 -3.08
C ASP A 90 17.33 19.63 -3.99
N TRP A 91 16.46 18.98 -4.78
CA TRP A 91 16.81 17.85 -5.64
C TRP A 91 16.54 18.11 -7.13
N GLY A 92 16.10 19.32 -7.48
CA GLY A 92 15.72 19.68 -8.85
C GLY A 92 14.62 18.80 -9.44
N SER A 93 13.65 18.37 -8.62
CA SER A 93 12.55 17.53 -9.08
C SER A 93 11.33 18.38 -9.46
N PHE A 94 10.71 18.04 -10.59
CA PHE A 94 9.43 18.58 -11.00
C PHE A 94 8.50 17.41 -11.29
N THR A 95 7.42 17.31 -10.51
CA THR A 95 6.44 16.23 -10.65
C THR A 95 5.04 16.80 -10.77
N LYS A 96 4.16 16.05 -11.44
CA LYS A 96 2.73 16.31 -11.51
C LYS A 96 2.00 15.19 -10.77
N PRO A 97 1.94 15.21 -9.42
CA PRO A 97 1.18 14.22 -8.68
C PRO A 97 -0.31 14.35 -8.96
N GLU A 98 -1.00 13.21 -8.94
CA GLU A 98 -2.44 13.12 -9.10
C GLU A 98 -3.04 12.32 -7.95
N ASN A 99 -3.76 12.99 -7.06
CA ASN A 99 -4.44 12.37 -5.94
C ASN A 99 -5.77 11.78 -6.41
N ILE A 100 -6.10 10.58 -5.92
CA ILE A 100 -7.44 9.99 -6.03
C ILE A 100 -8.25 10.43 -4.82
N ILE A 101 -9.30 11.21 -5.05
CA ILE A 101 -10.26 11.60 -4.02
C ILE A 101 -11.52 10.76 -4.21
N ALA A 102 -11.73 9.80 -3.32
CA ALA A 102 -12.92 8.95 -3.30
C ALA A 102 -13.81 9.31 -2.11
N LYS A 103 -15.07 9.62 -2.39
CA LYS A 103 -16.05 10.04 -1.39
C LYS A 103 -17.23 9.09 -1.38
N TYR A 104 -17.62 8.65 -0.19
CA TYR A 104 -18.87 7.92 0.03
C TYR A 104 -19.79 8.77 0.91
N PRO A 105 -21.04 9.06 0.49
CA PRO A 105 -21.95 9.85 1.30
C PRO A 105 -22.33 9.08 2.57
N GLY A 106 -22.12 9.71 3.73
CA GLY A 106 -22.61 9.20 5.00
C GLY A 106 -24.13 9.29 5.09
N THR A 107 -24.74 8.44 5.93
CA THR A 107 -26.19 8.41 6.16
C THR A 107 -26.67 9.48 7.15
N GLU A 108 -25.75 10.08 7.91
CA GLU A 108 -26.06 11.05 8.96
C GLU A 108 -25.34 12.38 8.74
N LYS A 109 -25.88 13.45 9.33
CA LYS A 109 -25.25 14.78 9.31
C LYS A 109 -24.08 14.82 10.29
N GLY A 110 -22.91 15.29 9.86
CA GLY A 110 -21.75 15.39 10.75
C GLY A 110 -20.44 15.65 10.02
N LYS A 111 -19.33 15.40 10.71
CA LYS A 111 -17.97 15.47 10.14
C LYS A 111 -17.68 14.20 9.33
N ALA A 112 -16.85 14.33 8.31
CA ALA A 112 -16.37 13.20 7.53
C ALA A 112 -15.22 12.48 8.25
N LEU A 113 -15.13 11.16 8.07
CA LEU A 113 -13.92 10.38 8.35
C LEU A 113 -13.01 10.44 7.12
N LEU A 114 -11.75 10.82 7.32
CA LEU A 114 -10.73 10.84 6.28
C LEU A 114 -9.75 9.69 6.49
N LEU A 115 -9.58 8.85 5.48
CA LEU A 115 -8.53 7.84 5.39
C LEU A 115 -7.54 8.27 4.31
N LEU A 116 -6.24 8.11 4.57
CA LEU A 116 -5.15 8.55 3.70
C LEU A 116 -4.11 7.45 3.54
N SER A 117 -3.57 7.33 2.34
CA SER A 117 -2.47 6.43 1.98
C SER A 117 -1.71 7.02 0.78
N HIS A 118 -0.49 6.51 0.55
CA HIS A 118 0.39 6.85 -0.57
C HIS A 118 1.07 5.58 -1.08
#